data_AF-A0A9N9U5Q0-F1
#
_entry.id   AF-A0A9N9U5Q0-F1
#
_cell.length_a   1.000
_cell.length_b   1.000
_cell.length_c   1.000
_cell.angle_alpha   90.00
_cell.angle_beta   90.00
_cell.angle_gamma   90.00
#
_symmetry.space_group_name_H-M   'P 1'
#
loop_
_entity.id
_entity.type
_entity.pdbx_description
1 polymer ?
#
loop_
_entity_poly.entity_id
_entity_poly.type
_entity_poly.pdbx_seq_one_letter_code
_entity_poly.pdbx_strand_id
1 'polypeptide(L)'
;MAIAAHPIKPIAATGPPRVLTAVVFIASASAVVGMISQQLATSKRVMDGRFAQYNTAASEENRKKAFDGAVEDPRKSFFNVLGW
;
A
#
# COMPACT_ATOMS: atom_id res chain seq x y z
N MET A 1 -13.90 -74.36 16.16
CA MET A 1 -13.73 -73.52 14.95
C MET A 1 -13.41 -72.10 15.41
N ALA A 2 -12.19 -71.61 15.16
CA ALA A 2 -11.79 -70.25 15.51
C ALA A 2 -11.85 -69.38 14.25
N ILE A 3 -12.63 -68.29 14.28
CA ILE A 3 -12.74 -67.33 13.19
C ILE A 3 -11.56 -66.36 13.32
N ALA A 4 -10.64 -66.38 12.35
CA ALA A 4 -9.51 -65.46 12.32
C ALA A 4 -10.00 -64.04 11.95
N ALA A 5 -9.94 -63.11 12.90
CA ALA A 5 -10.17 -61.70 12.63
C ALA A 5 -9.04 -61.15 11.75
N HIS A 6 -9.37 -60.63 10.58
CA HIS A 6 -8.40 -59.95 9.71
C HIS A 6 -8.21 -58.51 10.19
N PRO A 7 -6.96 -58.04 10.42
CA PRO A 7 -6.73 -56.67 10.85
C PRO A 7 -7.08 -55.69 9.72
N ILE A 8 -8.07 -54.83 9.95
CA ILE A 8 -8.39 -53.71 9.06
C ILE A 8 -7.30 -52.66 9.25
N LYS A 9 -6.55 -52.38 8.18
CA LYS A 9 -5.50 -51.35 8.18
C LYS A 9 -6.15 -49.97 8.26
N PRO A 10 -5.81 -49.11 9.22
CA PRO A 10 -6.36 -47.77 9.29
C PRO A 10 -5.91 -46.98 8.05
N ILE A 11 -6.86 -46.37 7.36
CA ILE A 11 -6.59 -45.43 6.27
C ILE A 11 -5.99 -44.19 6.92
N ALA A 12 -4.70 -43.97 6.74
CA ALA A 12 -4.05 -42.74 7.16
C ALA A 12 -4.68 -41.58 6.38
N ALA A 13 -5.36 -40.68 7.07
CA ALA A 13 -5.78 -39.41 6.50
C ALA A 13 -4.52 -38.60 6.18
N THR A 14 -4.06 -38.68 4.93
CA THR A 14 -3.02 -37.80 4.41
C THR A 14 -3.60 -36.40 4.36
N GLY A 15 -3.23 -35.55 5.32
CA GLY A 15 -3.51 -34.12 5.27
C GLY A 15 -3.01 -33.49 3.95
N PRO A 16 -3.52 -32.30 3.57
CA PRO A 16 -3.15 -31.68 2.31
C PRO A 16 -1.62 -31.54 2.21
N PRO A 17 -1.03 -31.83 1.04
CA PRO A 17 0.40 -31.78 0.88
C PRO A 17 0.92 -30.38 1.22
N ARG A 18 1.95 -30.28 2.07
CA ARG A 18 2.48 -29.00 2.58
C ARG A 18 2.82 -27.99 1.48
N VAL A 19 3.20 -28.49 0.30
CA VAL A 19 3.46 -27.70 -0.90
C VAL A 19 2.20 -26.94 -1.36
N LEU A 20 1.04 -27.59 -1.35
CA LEU A 20 -0.22 -26.96 -1.74
C LEU A 20 -0.57 -25.81 -0.78
N THR A 21 -0.41 -26.02 0.53
CA THR A 21 -0.64 -24.97 1.53
C THR A 21 0.30 -23.79 1.34
N ALA A 22 1.59 -24.04 1.06
CA ALA A 22 2.56 -22.98 0.82
C ALA A 22 2.24 -22.18 -0.45
N VAL A 23 1.83 -22.84 -1.53
CA VAL A 23 1.44 -22.18 -2.79
C VAL A 23 0.21 -21.30 -2.59
N VAL A 24 -0.82 -21.81 -1.90
CA VAL A 24 -2.03 -21.03 -1.61
C VAL A 24 -1.69 -19.81 -0.77
N PHE A 25 -0.81 -19.94 0.22
CA PHE A 25 -0.37 -18.81 1.03
C PHE A 25 0.34 -17.74 0.20
N ILE A 26 1.33 -18.14 -0.63
CA ILE A 26 2.09 -17.21 -1.47
C ILE A 26 1.16 -16.50 -2.45
N ALA A 27 0.25 -17.22 -3.11
CA ALA A 27 -0.72 -16.64 -4.03
C ALA A 27 -1.61 -15.60 -3.32
N SER A 28 -2.11 -15.95 -2.14
CA SER A 28 -2.97 -15.06 -1.35
C SER A 28 -2.23 -13.81 -0.90
N ALA A 29 -1.02 -13.97 -0.36
CA ALA A 29 -0.19 -12.85 0.07
C ALA A 29 0.16 -11.91 -1.10
N SER A 30 0.49 -12.48 -2.26
CA SER A 30 0.82 -11.70 -3.47
C SER A 30 -0.38 -10.89 -3.96
N ALA A 31 -1.59 -11.45 -3.90
CA ALA A 31 -2.81 -10.74 -4.27
C ALA A 31 -3.06 -9.51 -3.36
N VAL A 32 -2.89 -9.67 -2.05
CA VAL A 32 -3.06 -8.56 -1.08
C VAL A 32 -2.02 -7.47 -1.31
N VAL A 33 -0.75 -7.83 -1.47
CA VAL A 33 0.34 -6.86 -1.74
C VAL A 33 0.07 -6.11 -3.06
N GLY A 34 -0.39 -6.81 -4.09
CA GLY A 34 -0.77 -6.19 -5.37
C GLY A 34 -1.90 -5.18 -5.21
N MET A 35 -2.96 -5.55 -4.47
CA MET A 35 -4.10 -4.66 -4.20
C MET A 35 -3.69 -3.40 -3.43
N ILE A 36 -2.86 -3.54 -2.40
CA ILE A 36 -2.35 -2.39 -1.62
C ILE A 36 -1.50 -1.48 -2.52
N SER A 37 -0.61 -2.07 -3.32
CA SER A 37 0.26 -1.32 -4.24
C SER A 37 -0.55 -0.54 -5.27
N GLN A 38 -1.60 -1.14 -5.82
CA GLN A 38 -2.49 -0.49 -6.78
C GLN A 38 -3.29 0.67 -6.15
N GLN A 39 -3.80 0.48 -4.93
CA GLN A 39 -4.45 1.56 -4.19
C GLN A 39 -3.48 2.72 -3.91
N LEU A 40 -2.26 2.42 -3.49
CA LEU A 40 -1.26 3.44 -3.20
C LEU A 40 -0.87 4.22 -4.46
N ALA A 41 -0.69 3.54 -5.59
CA ALA A 41 -0.43 4.18 -6.88
C ALA A 41 -1.60 5.07 -7.34
N THR A 42 -2.84 4.62 -7.14
CA THR A 42 -4.05 5.40 -7.46
C THR A 42 -4.14 6.64 -6.58
N SER A 43 -3.99 6.47 -5.27
CA SER A 43 -3.99 7.57 -4.31
C SER A 43 -2.88 8.58 -4.58
N LYS A 44 -1.66 8.11 -4.90
CA LYS A 44 -0.56 8.97 -5.32
C LYS A 44 -0.95 9.81 -6.53
N ARG A 45 -1.50 9.20 -7.58
CA ARG A 45 -1.91 9.90 -8.80
C ARG A 45 -3.00 10.94 -8.54
N VAL A 46 -3.99 10.59 -7.72
CA VAL A 46 -5.07 11.51 -7.34
C VAL A 46 -4.48 12.69 -6.55
N MET A 47 -3.63 12.42 -5.57
CA MET A 47 -2.99 13.42 -4.74
C MET A 47 -2.08 14.35 -5.55
N ASP A 48 -1.25 13.80 -6.44
CA ASP A 48 -0.41 14.54 -7.39
C ASP A 48 -1.28 15.45 -8.28
N GLY A 49 -2.41 14.95 -8.77
CA GLY A 49 -3.37 15.74 -9.55
C GLY A 49 -4.03 16.87 -8.76
N ARG A 50 -4.36 16.64 -7.48
CA ARG A 50 -4.90 17.68 -6.60
C ARG A 50 -3.83 18.74 -6.28
N PHE A 51 -2.61 18.35 -5.96
CA PHE A 51 -1.52 19.30 -5.74
C PHE A 51 -1.21 20.12 -7.00
N ALA A 52 -1.27 19.51 -8.19
CA ALA A 52 -1.12 20.24 -9.44
C ALA A 52 -2.23 21.30 -9.64
N GLN A 53 -3.47 21.03 -9.20
CA GLN A 53 -4.57 22.02 -9.25
C GLN A 53 -4.35 23.23 -8.33
N TYR A 54 -3.74 23.00 -7.16
CA TYR A 54 -3.39 24.08 -6.23
C TYR A 54 -2.11 24.82 -6.64
N ASN A 55 -1.35 24.33 -7.62
CA ASN A 55 -0.15 24.99 -8.16
C ASN A 55 -0.45 25.84 -9.41
N THR A 56 -1.61 26.49 -9.42
CA THR A 56 -1.99 27.44 -10.47
C THR A 56 -1.51 28.85 -10.13
N ALA A 57 -1.25 29.68 -11.15
CA ALA A 57 -0.77 31.06 -10.96
C ALA A 57 -1.69 31.88 -10.03
N ALA A 58 -3.01 31.66 -10.11
CA ALA A 58 -4.00 32.27 -9.23
C ALA A 58 -3.89 31.82 -7.75
N SER A 59 -3.53 30.55 -7.50
CA SER A 59 -3.32 30.06 -6.13
C SER A 59 -2.01 30.58 -5.54
N GLU A 60 -0.95 30.65 -6.35
CA GLU A 60 0.33 31.27 -5.96
C GLU A 60 0.16 32.76 -5.65
N GLU A 61 -0.66 33.48 -6.43
CA GLU A 61 -1.00 34.87 -6.17
C GLU A 61 -1.78 35.04 -4.85
N ASN A 62 -2.77 34.18 -4.57
CA ASN A 62 -3.47 34.19 -3.29
C ASN A 62 -2.57 33.81 -2.11
N ARG A 63 -1.62 32.88 -2.30
CA ARG A 63 -0.60 32.56 -1.28
C ARG A 63 0.34 33.74 -1.04
N LYS A 64 0.71 34.50 -2.07
CA LYS A 64 1.46 35.75 -1.92
C LYS A 64 0.69 36.80 -1.13
N LYS A 65 -0.62 36.96 -1.38
CA LYS A 65 -1.50 37.88 -0.63
C LYS A 65 -1.56 37.58 0.87
N ALA A 66 -1.47 36.30 1.27
CA ALA A 66 -1.45 35.91 2.68
C ALA A 66 -0.18 36.35 3.43
N PHE A 67 0.91 36.62 2.71
CA PHE A 67 2.17 37.11 3.26
C PHE A 67 2.45 38.57 2.87
N ASP A 68 1.49 39.24 2.24
CA ASP A 68 1.60 40.64 1.83
C ASP A 68 1.47 41.52 3.08
N GLY A 69 2.62 41.97 3.59
CA GLY A 69 2.75 42.67 4.88
C GLY A 69 3.70 42.00 5.89
N ALA A 70 4.22 40.81 5.60
CA ALA A 70 5.29 40.21 6.41
C ALA A 70 6.63 40.92 6.14
N VAL A 71 7.39 41.24 7.20
CA VAL A 71 8.68 41.93 7.12
C VAL A 71 9.72 41.14 6.31
N GLU A 72 9.65 39.81 6.35
CA GLU A 72 10.38 38.90 5.47
C GLU A 72 9.45 37.76 5.04
N ASP A 73 9.40 37.44 3.74
CA ASP A 73 8.67 36.27 3.24
C ASP A 73 9.45 34.99 3.64
N PRO A 74 8.92 34.15 4.55
CA PRO A 74 9.64 32.97 5.02
C PRO A 74 9.95 31.96 3.91
N ARG A 75 9.28 32.04 2.75
CA ARG A 75 9.58 31.21 1.57
C ARG A 75 10.89 31.61 0.89
N LYS A 76 11.31 32.87 1.06
CA LYS A 76 12.56 33.46 0.52
C LYS A 76 13.70 33.41 1.54
N SER A 77 13.43 32.96 2.77
CA SER A 77 14.43 32.87 3.82
C SER A 77 15.52 31.85 3.48
N PHE A 78 16.77 32.21 3.74
CA PHE A 78 17.93 31.33 3.55
C PHE A 78 17.85 30.05 4.40
N PHE A 79 17.06 30.07 5.47
CA PHE A 79 16.84 28.91 6.35
C PHE A 79 15.77 27.93 5.84
N ASN A 80 15.07 28.24 4.73
CA ASN A 80 14.06 27.38 4.15
C ASN A 80 14.68 26.26 3.29
N VAL A 81 15.40 25.35 3.94
CA VAL A 81 16.07 24.19 3.30
C VAL A 81 15.07 23.19 2.68
N LEU A 82 13.79 23.24 3.10
CA LEU A 82 12.72 22.36 2.58
C LEU A 82 11.93 22.97 1.42
N GLY A 83 12.26 24.21 1.00
CA GLY A 83 11.54 24.94 -0.04
C GLY A 83 12.10 24.82 -1.46
N TRP A 84 13.17 24.04 -1.65
CA TRP A 84 13.82 23.78 -2.95
C TRP A 84 13.20 22.57 -3.67
#